data_AF-A0A934CKY7-F1
#
_entry.id   AF-A0A934CKY7-F1
#
_cell.length_a   1.000
_cell.length_b   1.000
_cell.length_c   1.000
_cell.angle_alpha   90.00
_cell.angle_beta   90.00
_cell.angle_gamma   90.00
#
_symmetry.space_group_name_H-M   'P 1'
#
loop_
_entity.id
_entity.type
_entity.pdbx_description
1 polymer ?
#
loop_
_entity_poly.entity_id
_entity_poly.type
_entity_poly.pdbx_seq_one_letter_code
_entity_poly.pdbx_strand_id
1 'polypeptide(L)'
;MPRDIPVGNGSLLVAFDADYTIRDLYYPRVGKENHALGNPCRFGVWTREGYSWINAREWKLALGYMKETLVTNVRAFHERLGLQLTCN
;
A
#
# COMPACT_ATOMS: atom_id res chain seq x y z
N MET A 1 -12.53 8.42 0.76
CA MET A 1 -11.54 8.16 -0.31
C MET A 1 -11.73 6.71 -0.78
N PRO A 2 -11.65 6.44 -2.09
CA PRO A 2 -11.68 5.08 -2.63
C PRO A 2 -10.58 4.19 -2.04
N ARG A 3 -10.83 2.89 -1.97
CA ARG A 3 -9.87 1.86 -1.56
C ARG A 3 -9.45 1.09 -2.80
N ASP A 4 -8.35 1.50 -3.41
CA ASP A 4 -7.98 1.07 -4.77
C ASP A 4 -7.43 -0.35 -4.81
N ILE A 5 -6.76 -0.82 -3.75
CA ILE A 5 -6.18 -2.16 -3.71
C ILE A 5 -6.40 -2.85 -2.35
N PRO A 6 -7.61 -3.36 -2.05
CA PRO A 6 -7.84 -4.17 -0.86
C PRO A 6 -7.23 -5.57 -1.00
N VAL A 7 -6.58 -6.08 0.06
CA VAL A 7 -6.09 -7.47 0.13
C VAL A 7 -6.43 -8.11 1.47
N GLY A 8 -6.90 -9.36 1.42
CA GLY A 8 -7.30 -10.07 2.61
C GLY A 8 -7.40 -11.57 2.42
N ASN A 9 -7.53 -12.27 3.54
CA ASN A 9 -7.55 -13.75 3.60
C ASN A 9 -8.73 -14.29 4.42
N GLY A 10 -9.77 -13.47 4.62
CA GLY A 10 -10.97 -13.80 5.39
C GLY A 10 -10.93 -13.38 6.86
N SER A 11 -9.77 -13.40 7.51
CA SER A 11 -9.59 -12.92 8.89
C SER A 11 -8.90 -11.55 8.97
N LEU A 12 -8.01 -11.27 8.02
CA LEU A 12 -7.31 -10.01 7.86
C LEU A 12 -7.75 -9.33 6.56
N LEU A 13 -7.94 -8.01 6.60
CA LEU A 13 -8.04 -7.15 5.41
C LEU A 13 -7.17 -5.91 5.62
N VAL A 14 -6.32 -5.62 4.63
CA VAL A 14 -5.57 -4.37 4.52
C VAL A 14 -6.05 -3.65 3.26
N ALA A 15 -6.45 -2.38 3.38
CA ALA A 15 -6.88 -1.60 2.23
C ALA A 15 -6.06 -0.33 2.06
N PHE A 16 -5.54 -0.15 0.85
CA PHE A 16 -4.72 1.01 0.47
C PHE A 16 -5.54 2.02 -0.34
N ASP A 17 -5.14 3.28 -0.30
CA ASP A 17 -5.63 4.33 -1.20
C ASP A 17 -4.81 4.43 -2.49
N ALA A 18 -5.18 5.38 -3.36
CA ALA A 18 -4.52 5.65 -4.64
C ALA A 18 -3.03 6.03 -4.51
N ASP A 19 -2.63 6.59 -3.37
CA ASP A 19 -1.25 6.97 -3.07
C ASP A 19 -0.48 5.84 -2.36
N TYR A 20 -1.03 4.62 -2.41
CA TYR A 20 -0.49 3.41 -1.80
C TYR A 20 -0.26 3.52 -0.28
N THR A 21 -1.08 4.32 0.42
CA THR A 21 -1.09 4.42 1.88
C THR A 21 -2.10 3.45 2.47
N ILE A 22 -1.73 2.74 3.54
CA ILE A 22 -2.68 1.88 4.26
C ILE A 22 -3.68 2.76 4.97
N ARG A 23 -4.98 2.46 4.85
CA ARG A 23 -5.96 3.16 5.67
C ARG A 23 -7.05 2.36 6.33
N ASP A 24 -7.16 1.09 5.98
CA ASP A 24 -7.96 0.15 6.77
C ASP A 24 -7.11 -1.06 7.10
N LEU A 25 -7.24 -1.51 8.33
CA LEU A 25 -6.65 -2.73 8.83
C LEU A 25 -7.73 -3.43 9.66
N TYR A 26 -8.42 -4.41 9.07
CA TYR A 26 -9.44 -5.18 9.78
C TYR A 26 -8.88 -6.50 10.27
N TYR A 27 -9.07 -6.77 11.56
CA TYR A 27 -8.72 -8.04 12.21
C TYR A 27 -9.54 -8.15 13.51
N PRO A 28 -10.03 -9.34 13.95
CA PRO A 28 -9.82 -10.67 13.38
C PRO A 28 -10.83 -11.10 12.32
N ARG A 29 -11.76 -10.21 11.92
CA ARG A 29 -12.68 -10.44 10.81
C ARG A 29 -12.89 -9.15 10.02
N VAL A 30 -13.07 -9.30 8.71
CA VAL A 30 -13.44 -8.19 7.82
C VAL A 30 -14.77 -7.59 8.26
N GLY A 31 -14.83 -6.27 8.41
CA GLY A 31 -16.03 -5.55 8.86
C GLY A 31 -16.23 -5.46 10.38
N LYS A 32 -15.31 -5.98 11.19
CA LYS A 32 -15.28 -5.75 12.64
C LYS A 32 -14.38 -4.58 13.02
N GLU A 33 -13.36 -4.80 13.83
CA GLU A 33 -12.44 -3.79 14.32
C GLU A 33 -11.56 -3.30 13.16
N ASN A 34 -11.63 -2.00 12.87
CA ASN A 34 -10.69 -1.32 11.98
C ASN A 34 -9.61 -0.65 12.83
N HIS A 35 -8.43 -1.26 12.90
CA HIS A 35 -7.31 -0.81 13.72
C HIS A 35 -6.68 0.51 13.24
N ALA A 36 -6.90 0.88 11.97
CA ALA A 36 -6.49 2.18 11.46
C ALA A 36 -7.52 3.28 11.75
N LEU A 37 -8.77 2.92 12.06
CA LEU A 37 -9.90 3.85 12.22
C LEU A 37 -10.02 4.87 11.06
N GLY A 38 -9.64 4.45 9.84
CA GLY A 38 -9.61 5.31 8.65
C GLY A 38 -8.43 6.30 8.59
N ASN A 39 -7.56 6.35 9.59
CA ASN A 39 -6.35 7.17 9.59
C ASN A 39 -5.28 6.57 8.68
N PRO A 40 -4.44 7.42 8.04
CA PRO A 40 -3.36 6.94 7.20
C PRO A 40 -2.25 6.30 8.02
N CYS A 41 -2.01 5.01 7.79
CA CYS A 41 -0.80 4.32 8.19
C CYS A 41 0.22 4.40 7.05
N ARG A 42 1.22 5.28 7.21
CA ARG A 42 2.23 5.53 6.19
C ARG A 42 3.44 4.61 6.38
N PHE A 43 4.07 4.27 5.27
CA PHE A 43 5.39 3.64 5.24
C PHE A 43 6.27 4.32 4.19
N GLY A 44 7.57 4.12 4.29
CA GLY A 44 8.54 4.78 3.42
C GLY A 44 9.84 4.02 3.36
N VAL A 45 10.72 4.49 2.48
CA VAL A 45 12.04 3.89 2.25
C VAL A 45 13.11 4.87 2.71
N TRP A 46 14.09 4.36 3.43
CA TRP A 46 15.32 5.06 3.79
C TRP A 46 16.49 4.42 3.05
N THR A 47 17.27 5.23 2.34
CA THR A 47 18.51 4.82 1.67
C THR A 47 19.64 5.79 2.00
N ARG A 48 20.81 5.60 1.38
CA ARG A 48 21.94 6.54 1.52
C ARG A 48 21.62 7.90 0.90
N GLU A 49 20.79 7.91 -0.15
CA GLU A 49 20.34 9.08 -0.92
C GLU A 49 19.23 9.86 -0.18
N GLY A 50 18.75 9.33 0.94
CA GLY A 50 17.82 9.98 1.86
C GLY A 50 16.55 9.17 2.08
N TYR A 51 15.49 9.88 2.44
CA TYR A 51 14.21 9.30 2.83
C TYR A 51 13.07 9.74 1.92
N SER A 52 12.07 8.88 1.76
CA SER A 52 10.80 9.25 1.12
C SER A 52 9.64 8.39 1.65
N TRP A 53 8.52 9.04 1.99
CA TRP A 53 7.24 8.37 2.23
C TRP A 53 6.69 7.85 0.90
N ILE A 54 6.03 6.69 0.90
CA ILE A 54 5.50 6.07 -0.33
C ILE A 54 4.47 6.95 -1.06
N ASN A 55 3.76 7.79 -0.30
CA ASN A 55 2.73 8.69 -0.81
C ASN A 55 3.29 10.06 -1.24
N ALA A 56 4.61 10.23 -1.25
CA ALA A 56 5.23 11.42 -1.82
C ALA A 56 5.01 11.43 -3.35
N ARG A 57 4.80 12.63 -3.92
CA ARG A 57 4.57 12.80 -5.36
C ARG A 57 5.73 12.36 -6.25
N GLU A 58 6.90 12.12 -5.68
CA GLU A 58 8.09 11.63 -6.37
C GLU A 58 7.97 10.17 -6.82
N TRP A 59 7.03 9.41 -6.24
CA TRP A 59 6.80 8.01 -6.61
C TRP A 59 5.93 7.88 -7.86
N LYS A 60 6.42 7.10 -8.82
CA LYS A 60 5.62 6.63 -9.98
C LYS A 60 5.01 5.28 -9.59
N LEU A 61 3.70 5.29 -9.30
CA LEU A 61 2.96 4.12 -8.81
C LEU A 61 2.19 3.43 -9.94
N ALA A 62 2.26 2.11 -9.98
CA ALA A 62 1.38 1.25 -10.77
C ALA A 62 0.75 0.22 -9.81
N LEU A 63 -0.53 0.45 -9.46
CA LEU A 63 -1.30 -0.43 -8.58
C LEU A 63 -2.03 -1.49 -9.41
N GLY A 64 -2.03 -2.73 -8.96
CA GLY A 64 -2.74 -3.81 -9.63
C GLY A 64 -2.57 -5.14 -8.92
N TYR A 65 -3.13 -6.18 -9.54
CA TYR A 65 -3.04 -7.56 -9.08
C TYR A 65 -2.32 -8.42 -10.12
N MET A 66 -1.72 -9.53 -9.69
CA MET A 66 -1.30 -10.56 -10.63
C MET A 66 -2.53 -11.13 -11.36
N LYS A 67 -2.37 -11.44 -12.65
CA LYS A 67 -3.47 -11.90 -13.53
C LYS A 67 -4.23 -13.06 -12.89
N GLU A 68 -5.56 -12.94 -12.84
CA GLU A 68 -6.47 -13.97 -12.32
C GLU A 68 -6.23 -14.33 -10.83
N THR A 69 -5.65 -13.42 -10.04
CA THR A 69 -5.45 -13.60 -8.59
C THR A 69 -5.84 -12.36 -7.79
N LEU A 70 -5.92 -12.50 -6.47
CA LEU A 70 -5.99 -11.40 -5.51
C LEU A 70 -4.63 -11.08 -4.84
N VAL A 71 -3.53 -11.55 -5.44
CA VAL A 71 -2.16 -11.21 -5.02
C VAL A 71 -1.81 -9.86 -5.63
N THR A 72 -1.23 -8.95 -4.85
CA THR A 72 -0.88 -7.64 -5.39
C THR A 72 0.23 -7.75 -6.45
N ASN A 73 0.33 -6.75 -7.30
CA ASN A 73 1.46 -6.56 -8.20
C ASN A 73 1.70 -5.05 -8.29
N VAL A 74 2.10 -4.47 -7.16
CA VAL A 74 2.34 -3.04 -7.07
C VAL A 74 3.79 -2.75 -7.42
N ARG A 75 3.99 -1.83 -8.35
CA ARG A 75 5.30 -1.29 -8.69
C ARG A 75 5.37 0.17 -8.29
N ALA A 76 6.39 0.53 -7.52
CA ALA A 76 6.64 1.90 -7.11
C ALA A 76 8.08 2.27 -7.46
N PHE A 77 8.27 3.23 -8.35
CA PHE A 77 9.59 3.69 -8.78
C PHE A 77 9.88 5.10 -8.24
N HIS A 78 11.09 5.30 -7.71
CA HIS A 78 11.55 6.58 -7.21
C HIS A 78 12.89 6.94 -7.84
N GLU A 79 12.91 8.00 -8.66
CA GLU A 79 14.06 8.37 -9.48
C GLU A 79 15.23 8.89 -8.64
N ARG A 80 14.98 9.84 -7.72
CA ARG A 80 16.00 10.40 -6.81
C ARG A 80 16.63 9.34 -5.88
N LEU A 81 15.85 8.37 -5.40
CA LEU A 81 16.37 7.26 -4.60
C LEU A 81 16.98 6.14 -5.45
N GLY A 82 16.82 6.18 -6.78
CA GLY A 82 17.39 5.22 -7.71
C GLY A 82 16.86 3.79 -7.57
N LEU A 83 15.60 3.60 -7.12
CA LEU A 83 15.07 2.28 -6.78
C LEU A 83 13.65 2.02 -7.28
N GLN A 84 13.30 0.73 -7.35
CA GLN A 84 11.95 0.24 -7.59
C GLN A 84 11.56 -0.76 -6.49
N LEU A 85 10.38 -0.56 -5.91
CA LEU A 85 9.73 -1.57 -5.07
C LEU A 85 8.79 -2.42 -5.92
N THR A 86 8.74 -3.71 -5.60
CA THR A 86 7.74 -4.64 -6.11
C THR A 86 7.10 -5.33 -4.91
N CYS A 87 5.79 -5.16 -4.76
CA CYS A 87 5.02 -5.69 -3.64
C CYS A 87 3.94 -6.64 -4.17
N ASN A 88 3.95 -7.88 -3.67
CA ASN A 88 3.02 -8.95 -4.03
C ASN A 88 2.25 -9.45 -2.81
#